data_AF-A0A7J4ABW0-F1
#
_entry.id   AF-A0A7J4ABW0-F1
#
_cell.length_a   1.000
_cell.length_b   1.000
_cell.length_c   1.000
_cell.angle_alpha   90.00
_cell.angle_beta   90.00
_cell.angle_gamma   90.00
#
_symmetry.space_group_name_H-M   'P 1'
#
loop_
_entity.id
_entity.type
_entity.pdbx_description
1 polymer ?
#
loop_
_entity_poly.entity_id
_entity_poly.type
_entity_poly.pdbx_seq_one_letter_code
_entity_poly.pdbx_strand_id
1 'polypeptide(L)'
;MKINKQDIIQIINNTLYDMLGYNITQALYFHICKITNKSMSELSNDLNSLMFGIQEIFKDASKFIFDEIKKRIEVTYNIKMEGEDFLKWLNDITS
;
A
#
# COMPACT_ATOMS: atom_id res chain seq x y z
N MET A 1 -10.59 -11.44 13.97
CA MET A 1 -10.92 -10.26 13.16
C MET A 1 -10.47 -10.53 11.74
N LYS A 2 -11.31 -10.24 10.74
CA LYS A 2 -10.98 -10.53 9.34
C LYS A 2 -10.50 -9.24 8.69
N ILE A 3 -9.23 -9.19 8.30
CA ILE A 3 -8.62 -8.04 7.62
C ILE A 3 -8.94 -8.17 6.14
N ASN A 4 -9.55 -7.13 5.54
CA ASN A 4 -9.95 -7.10 4.14
C ASN A 4 -8.90 -6.33 3.32
N LYS A 5 -8.53 -6.83 2.14
CA LYS A 5 -7.61 -6.13 1.22
C LYS A 5 -8.06 -4.70 0.88
N GLN A 6 -9.36 -4.45 0.76
CA GLN A 6 -9.89 -3.12 0.43
C GLN A 6 -9.61 -2.10 1.53
N ASP A 7 -9.78 -2.48 2.78
CA ASP A 7 -9.48 -1.61 3.92
C ASP A 7 -7.97 -1.29 3.96
N ILE A 8 -7.13 -2.27 3.64
CA ILE A 8 -5.68 -2.07 3.54
C ILE A 8 -5.32 -1.09 2.43
N ILE A 9 -5.91 -1.23 1.24
CA ILE A 9 -5.73 -0.27 0.13
C ILE A 9 -6.16 1.13 0.57
N GLN A 10 -7.26 1.24 1.33
CA GLN A 10 -7.70 2.52 1.86
C GLN A 10 -6.72 3.12 2.87
N ILE A 11 -6.14 2.31 3.76
CA ILE A 11 -5.08 2.75 4.67
C ILE A 11 -3.85 3.23 3.88
N ILE A 12 -3.43 2.49 2.84
CA ILE A 12 -2.32 2.89 1.97
C ILE A 12 -2.62 4.25 1.33
N ASN A 13 -3.82 4.44 0.79
CA ASN A 13 -4.24 5.70 0.18
C ASN A 13 -4.16 6.87 1.13
N ASN A 14 -4.77 6.72 2.32
CA ASN A 14 -4.75 7.77 3.32
C ASN A 14 -3.31 8.08 3.77
N THR A 15 -2.48 7.06 3.91
CA THR A 15 -1.07 7.23 4.27
C THR A 15 -0.31 8.01 3.20
N LEU A 16 -0.46 7.64 1.93
CA LEU A 16 0.17 8.35 0.82
C LEU A 16 -0.33 9.79 0.69
N TYR A 17 -1.62 10.03 0.90
CA TYR A 17 -2.18 11.38 0.89
C TYR A 17 -1.63 12.24 2.03
N ASP A 18 -1.50 11.69 3.24
CA ASP A 18 -0.94 12.41 4.37
C ASP A 18 0.55 12.72 4.18
N MET A 19 1.30 11.80 3.55
CA MET A 19 2.74 11.94 3.34
C MET A 19 3.10 12.83 2.15
N LEU A 20 2.36 12.71 1.04
CA LEU A 20 2.74 13.31 -0.25
C LEU A 20 1.77 14.42 -0.67
N GLY A 21 0.56 14.47 -0.10
CA GLY A 21 -0.52 15.32 -0.56
C GLY A 21 -1.23 14.78 -1.80
N TYR A 22 -2.49 15.19 -1.96
CA TYR A 22 -3.42 14.65 -2.97
C TYR A 22 -2.85 14.60 -4.39
N ASN A 23 -2.31 15.72 -4.89
CA ASN A 23 -1.83 15.82 -6.28
C ASN A 23 -0.65 14.88 -6.56
N ILE A 24 0.28 14.74 -5.61
CA ILE A 24 1.45 13.87 -5.77
C ILE A 24 1.02 12.41 -5.71
N THR A 25 0.08 12.07 -4.82
CA THR A 25 -0.49 10.71 -4.78
C THR A 25 -1.23 10.38 -6.07
N GLN A 26 -1.99 11.29 -6.66
CA GLN A 26 -2.65 11.06 -7.97
C GLN A 26 -1.63 10.83 -9.09
N ALA A 27 -0.55 11.62 -9.13
CA ALA A 27 0.54 11.42 -10.08
C ALA A 27 1.23 10.07 -9.88
N LEU A 28 1.52 9.70 -8.62
CA LEU A 28 2.06 8.39 -8.26
C LEU A 28 1.18 7.26 -8.81
N TYR A 29 -0.12 7.32 -8.57
CA TYR A 29 -1.07 6.34 -9.07
C TYR A 29 -1.05 6.20 -10.60
N PHE A 30 -0.99 7.33 -11.32
CA PHE A 30 -0.83 7.32 -12.77
C PHE A 30 0.46 6.63 -13.23
N HIS A 31 1.58 6.86 -12.53
CA HIS A 31 2.84 6.19 -12.83
C HIS A 31 2.77 4.68 -12.53
N ILE A 32 2.15 4.27 -11.42
CA ILE A 32 1.95 2.86 -11.09
C ILE A 32 1.12 2.18 -12.18
N CYS A 33 0.01 2.80 -12.62
CA CYS A 33 -0.82 2.28 -13.71
C CYS A 33 0.00 1.97 -14.98
N LYS A 34 0.95 2.85 -15.33
CA LYS A 34 1.86 2.64 -16.47
C LYS A 34 2.84 1.48 -16.24
N ILE A 35 3.41 1.37 -15.04
CA ILE A 35 4.37 0.30 -14.70
C ILE A 35 3.68 -1.07 -14.72
N THR A 36 2.46 -1.16 -14.18
CA THR A 36 1.73 -2.42 -14.03
C THR A 36 0.84 -2.75 -15.23
N ASN A 37 0.73 -1.86 -16.21
CA ASN A 37 -0.22 -1.94 -17.33
C ASN A 37 -1.66 -2.20 -16.85
N LYS A 38 -2.09 -1.47 -15.82
CA LYS A 38 -3.43 -1.55 -15.22
C LYS A 38 -4.13 -0.22 -15.29
N SER A 39 -5.45 -0.24 -15.42
CA SER A 39 -6.28 0.94 -15.21
C SER A 39 -6.33 1.34 -13.73
N MET A 40 -6.72 2.59 -13.47
CA MET A 40 -6.94 3.08 -12.10
C MET A 40 -7.95 2.22 -11.32
N SER A 41 -9.00 1.75 -12.00
CA SER A 41 -10.04 0.90 -11.41
C SER A 41 -9.57 -0.52 -11.10
N GLU A 42 -8.61 -1.05 -11.88
CA GLU A 42 -7.99 -2.34 -11.56
C GLU A 42 -7.01 -2.18 -10.40
N LEU A 43 -6.18 -1.13 -10.44
CA LEU A 43 -5.20 -0.84 -9.39
C LEU A 43 -5.85 -0.62 -8.03
N SER A 44 -7.01 0.06 -7.98
CA SER A 44 -7.75 0.28 -6.74
C SER A 44 -8.24 -1.00 -6.06
N ASN A 45 -8.18 -2.14 -6.75
CA ASN A 45 -8.58 -3.45 -6.23
C ASN A 45 -7.41 -4.45 -6.17
N ASP A 46 -6.20 -4.02 -6.56
CA ASP A 46 -5.03 -4.88 -6.69
C ASP A 46 -3.90 -4.40 -5.78
N LEU A 47 -3.98 -4.83 -4.52
CA LEU A 47 -2.99 -4.51 -3.48
C LEU A 47 -1.57 -4.86 -3.92
N ASN A 48 -1.38 -6.01 -4.57
CA ASN A 48 -0.06 -6.49 -4.94
C ASN A 48 0.58 -5.58 -6.00
N SER A 49 -0.20 -5.17 -6.99
CA SER A 49 0.26 -4.25 -8.03
C SER A 49 0.53 -2.85 -7.48
N LEU A 50 -0.28 -2.38 -6.52
CA LEU A 50 -0.05 -1.11 -5.82
C LEU A 50 1.28 -1.13 -5.05
N MET A 51 1.50 -2.18 -4.26
CA MET A 51 2.74 -2.35 -3.47
C MET A 51 3.97 -2.46 -4.37
N PHE A 52 3.88 -3.26 -5.44
CA PHE A 52 4.94 -3.35 -6.45
C PHE A 52 5.24 -1.99 -7.08
N GLY A 53 4.20 -1.24 -7.46
CA GLY A 53 4.37 0.09 -8.05
C GLY A 53 5.05 1.09 -7.12
N ILE A 54 4.67 1.11 -5.83
CA ILE A 54 5.33 1.95 -4.82
C ILE A 54 6.81 1.55 -4.68
N GLN A 55 7.09 0.26 -4.61
CA GLN A 55 8.46 -0.25 -4.52
C GLN A 55 9.29 0.10 -5.75
N GLU A 56 8.71 0.01 -6.95
CA GLU A 56 9.41 0.34 -8.19
C GLU A 56 9.70 1.83 -8.34
N ILE A 57 8.80 2.70 -7.89
CA ILE A 57 8.97 4.15 -8.01
C ILE A 57 9.93 4.69 -6.94
N PHE A 58 9.78 4.25 -5.69
CA PHE A 58 10.55 4.78 -4.56
C PHE A 58 11.81 3.96 -4.24
N LYS A 59 11.97 2.74 -4.79
CA LYS A 59 13.10 1.85 -4.53
C LYS A 59 13.36 1.71 -3.03
N ASP A 60 14.58 1.94 -2.55
CA ASP A 60 14.92 1.80 -1.13
C ASP A 60 14.11 2.73 -0.21
N ALA A 61 13.64 3.88 -0.73
CA ALA A 61 12.80 4.79 0.03
C ALA A 61 11.37 4.26 0.27
N SER A 62 10.95 3.23 -0.47
CA SER A 62 9.66 2.56 -0.24
C SER A 62 9.55 1.97 1.16
N LYS A 63 10.68 1.60 1.78
CA LYS A 63 10.72 1.12 3.16
C LYS A 63 10.07 2.09 4.14
N PHE A 64 10.35 3.38 4.03
CA PHE A 64 9.76 4.39 4.93
C PHE A 64 8.24 4.48 4.76
N ILE A 65 7.76 4.40 3.52
CA ILE A 65 6.32 4.39 3.20
C ILE A 65 5.67 3.14 3.79
N PHE A 66 6.29 1.97 3.60
CA PHE A 66 5.78 0.69 4.09
C PHE A 66 5.79 0.59 5.61
N ASP A 67 6.80 1.14 6.28
CA ASP A 67 6.86 1.19 7.75
C ASP A 67 5.71 2.05 8.33
N GLU A 68 5.37 3.18 7.70
CA GLU A 68 4.24 4.01 8.12
C GLU A 68 2.89 3.34 7.85
N ILE A 69 2.72 2.70 6.69
CA ILE A 69 1.52 1.90 6.38
C ILE A 69 1.37 0.78 7.41
N LYS A 70 2.45 0.03 7.68
CA LYS A 70 2.48 -1.04 8.68
C LYS A 70 2.01 -0.56 10.03
N LYS A 71 2.59 0.52 10.55
CA LYS A 71 2.22 1.13 11.83
C LYS A 71 0.74 1.51 11.88
N ARG A 72 0.20 2.08 10.80
CA ARG A 72 -1.22 2.44 10.73
C ARG A 72 -2.14 1.21 10.73
N ILE A 73 -1.75 0.12 10.07
CA ILE A 73 -2.49 -1.14 10.12
C ILE A 73 -2.45 -1.71 11.54
N GLU A 74 -1.27 -1.75 12.18
CA GLU A 74 -1.11 -2.23 13.56
C GLU A 74 -2.03 -1.48 14.53
N VAL A 75 -2.08 -0.14 14.43
CA VAL A 75 -2.96 0.70 15.24
C VAL A 75 -4.44 0.45 14.91
N THR A 76 -4.80 0.41 13.62
CA THR A 76 -6.20 0.28 13.19
C THR A 76 -6.79 -1.07 13.58
N TYR A 77 -6.00 -2.15 13.46
CA TYR A 77 -6.46 -3.50 13.74
C TYR A 77 -6.09 -3.99 15.15
N ASN A 78 -5.38 -3.17 15.93
CA ASN A 78 -4.83 -3.52 17.25
C ASN A 78 -4.05 -4.86 17.21
N ILE A 79 -3.13 -4.96 16.24
CA ILE A 79 -2.24 -6.11 16.04
C ILE A 79 -0.77 -5.68 16.09
N LYS A 80 0.13 -6.66 16.20
CA LYS A 80 1.58 -6.47 16.11
C LYS A 80 2.15 -7.41 15.06
N MET A 81 2.92 -6.88 14.12
CA MET A 81 3.60 -7.61 13.06
C MET A 81 5.12 -7.65 13.32
N GLU A 82 5.54 -7.88 14.57
CA GLU A 82 6.95 -7.90 14.97
C GLU A 82 7.67 -9.08 14.29
N GLY A 83 8.76 -8.80 13.56
CA GLY A 83 9.56 -9.81 12.86
C GLY A 83 8.95 -10.38 11.57
N GLU A 84 7.73 -9.97 11.21
CA GLU A 84 7.11 -10.37 9.93
C GLU A 84 7.60 -9.51 8.76
N ASP A 85 7.90 -10.16 7.63
CA ASP A 85 8.07 -9.50 6.35
C ASP A 85 6.72 -8.90 5.95
N PHE A 86 6.63 -7.57 5.97
CA PHE A 86 5.40 -6.84 5.73
C PHE A 86 4.79 -7.11 4.35
N LEU A 87 5.63 -7.25 3.30
CA LEU A 87 5.14 -7.54 1.95
C LEU A 87 4.59 -8.96 1.87
N LYS A 88 5.26 -9.91 2.54
CA LYS A 88 4.75 -11.27 2.66
C LYS A 88 3.42 -11.30 3.42
N TRP A 89 3.35 -10.60 4.55
CA TRP A 89 2.14 -10.51 5.36
C TRP A 89 0.96 -9.98 4.55
N LEU A 90 1.14 -8.91 3.76
CA LEU A 90 0.12 -8.36 2.87
C LEU A 90 -0.38 -9.37 1.82
N ASN A 91 0.52 -10.18 1.27
CA ASN A 91 0.17 -11.23 0.31
C ASN A 91 -0.65 -12.36 0.95
N ASP A 92 -0.35 -12.67 2.21
CA ASP A 92 -1.01 -13.73 2.98
C ASP A 92 -2.41 -13.33 3.48
N ILE A 93 -2.76 -12.04 3.45
CA ILE A 93 -4.14 -11.57 3.66
C ILE A 93 -5.01 -12.11 2.53
N THR A 94 -5.63 -13.25 2.76
CA THR A 94 -6.53 -13.90 1.82
C THR A 94 -7.97 -13.62 2.22
N SER A 95 -8.50 -12.45 1.86
CA SER A 95 -9.94 -12.13 1.86
C SER A 95 -10.29 -10.83 1.16
#